data_AF-A0A1E5QTV8-F1
#
_entry.id   AF-A0A1E5QTV8-F1
#
_cell.length_a   1.000
_cell.length_b   1.000
_cell.length_c   1.000
_cell.angle_alpha   90.00
_cell.angle_beta   90.00
_cell.angle_gamma   90.00
#
_symmetry.space_group_name_H-M   'P 1'
#
loop_
_entity.id
_entity.type
_entity.pdbx_description
1 polymer ?
#
loop_
_entity_poly.entity_id
_entity_poly.type
_entity_poly.pdbx_seq_one_letter_code
_entity_poly.pdbx_strand_id
1 'polypeptide(L)'
;MKNKLSINFLSILAAENRLTPSQVDILIMRFHERRSYEDICNILNISRHACLQRMRQIYAKFDIDGNERGKEIKLYRFLEKKMLFLEEKMLSSGKNSLNARLERLEKEVEHISQVENVYQRIDNNIGGTYLTIDNLIEKLVNRNNTELVISLLPNVITVYVHYKSWKVGKDESTVLLDVLNTLKKLFEGF
;
A
#
# COMPACT_ATOMS: atom_id res chain seq x y z
N MET A 1 22.67 -22.67 -8.90
CA MET A 1 22.34 -23.03 -7.51
C MET A 1 21.11 -23.94 -7.54
N LYS A 2 21.19 -25.19 -7.04
CA LYS A 2 20.01 -26.08 -6.98
C LYS A 2 19.13 -25.62 -5.82
N ASN A 3 17.91 -25.14 -6.11
CA ASN A 3 16.97 -24.71 -5.08
C ASN A 3 16.77 -25.84 -4.07
N LYS A 4 17.07 -25.55 -2.80
CA LYS A 4 16.86 -26.50 -1.70
C LYS A 4 15.35 -26.57 -1.46
N LEU A 5 14.75 -27.73 -1.71
CA LEU A 5 13.33 -27.98 -1.40
C LEU A 5 13.07 -27.64 0.07
N SER A 6 12.13 -26.75 0.38
CA SER A 6 11.91 -26.31 1.77
C SER A 6 11.18 -27.37 2.60
N ILE A 7 11.40 -27.38 3.92
CA ILE A 7 10.71 -28.31 4.83
C ILE A 7 9.21 -28.10 4.74
N ASN A 8 8.74 -26.86 4.81
CA ASN A 8 7.32 -26.53 4.76
C ASN A 8 6.65 -27.04 3.47
N PHE A 9 7.31 -26.87 2.32
CA PHE A 9 6.82 -27.39 1.04
C PHE A 9 6.69 -28.92 1.06
N LEU A 10 7.73 -29.62 1.54
CA LEU A 10 7.70 -31.08 1.64
C LEU A 10 6.63 -31.57 2.63
N SER A 11 6.44 -30.90 3.76
CA SER A 11 5.40 -31.23 4.74
C SER A 11 3.98 -31.06 4.18
N ILE A 12 3.73 -29.98 3.44
CA ILE A 12 2.44 -29.75 2.78
C ILE A 12 2.19 -30.85 1.75
N LEU A 13 3.16 -31.15 0.89
CA LEU A 13 3.01 -32.23 -0.09
C LEU A 13 2.86 -33.60 0.55
N ALA A 14 3.57 -33.85 1.64
CA ALA A 14 3.43 -35.08 2.39
C ALA A 14 2.00 -35.24 2.92
N ALA A 15 1.40 -34.16 3.42
CA ALA A 15 0.00 -34.16 3.87
C ALA A 15 -0.98 -34.37 2.70
N GLU A 16 -0.79 -33.67 1.57
CA GLU A 16 -1.62 -33.84 0.35
C GLU A 16 -1.64 -35.29 -0.14
N ASN A 17 -0.48 -35.95 -0.10
CA ASN A 17 -0.31 -37.33 -0.55
C ASN A 17 -0.49 -38.35 0.60
N ARG A 18 -0.99 -37.90 1.76
CA ARG A 18 -1.32 -38.74 2.93
C ARG A 18 -0.15 -39.61 3.42
N LEU A 19 1.06 -39.06 3.43
CA LEU A 19 2.24 -39.75 3.98
C LEU A 19 2.07 -39.92 5.50
N THR A 20 2.55 -41.05 6.02
CA THR A 20 2.62 -41.25 7.48
C THR A 20 3.76 -40.42 8.07
N PRO A 21 3.76 -40.09 9.38
CA PRO A 21 4.84 -39.30 9.99
C PRO A 21 6.24 -39.82 9.68
N SER A 22 6.45 -41.13 9.81
CA SER A 22 7.73 -41.76 9.49
C SER A 22 8.11 -41.66 8.00
N GLN A 23 7.14 -41.63 7.08
CA GLN A 23 7.41 -41.38 5.66
C GLN A 23 7.78 -39.91 5.42
N VAL A 24 7.15 -38.97 6.13
CA VAL A 24 7.48 -37.54 6.07
C VAL A 24 8.92 -37.31 6.52
N ASP A 25 9.33 -37.93 7.62
CA ASP A 25 10.69 -37.83 8.16
C ASP A 25 11.73 -38.30 7.12
N ILE A 26 11.49 -39.46 6.51
CA ILE A 26 12.37 -39.99 5.45
C ILE A 26 12.40 -39.04 4.24
N LEU A 27 11.24 -38.52 3.81
CA LEU A 27 11.14 -37.58 2.68
C LEU A 27 11.96 -36.30 2.95
N ILE A 28 11.80 -35.70 4.13
CA ILE A 28 12.52 -34.49 4.53
C ILE A 28 14.03 -34.77 4.61
N MET A 29 14.45 -35.82 5.33
CA MET A 29 15.87 -36.14 5.47
C MET A 29 16.51 -36.43 4.10
N ARG A 30 15.80 -37.12 3.20
CA ARG A 30 16.33 -37.45 1.88
C ARG A 30 16.42 -36.24 0.96
N PHE A 31 15.39 -35.40 0.91
CA PHE A 31 15.27 -34.37 -0.13
C PHE A 31 15.58 -32.94 0.34
N HIS A 32 15.33 -32.61 1.61
CA HIS A 32 15.72 -31.33 2.20
C HIS A 32 17.14 -31.39 2.78
N GLU A 33 17.42 -32.39 3.62
CA GLU A 33 18.69 -32.51 4.34
C GLU A 33 19.77 -33.24 3.52
N ARG A 34 19.39 -33.91 2.42
CA ARG A 34 20.28 -34.64 1.51
C ARG A 34 21.06 -35.77 2.18
N ARG A 35 20.47 -36.41 3.21
CA ARG A 35 21.09 -37.53 3.92
C ARG A 35 21.12 -38.78 3.07
N SER A 36 22.15 -39.61 3.25
CA SER A 36 22.21 -40.93 2.65
C SER A 36 21.16 -41.86 3.27
N TYR A 37 20.79 -42.95 2.58
CA TYR A 37 19.90 -43.95 3.18
C TYR A 37 20.48 -44.58 4.44
N GLU A 38 21.80 -44.70 4.52
CA GLU A 38 22.51 -45.21 5.68
C GLU A 38 22.35 -44.27 6.88
N ASP A 39 22.58 -42.97 6.68
CA ASP A 39 22.37 -41.97 7.73
C ASP A 39 20.92 -41.94 8.21
N ILE A 40 19.96 -42.02 7.28
CA ILE A 40 18.52 -42.03 7.61
C ILE A 40 18.19 -43.28 8.45
N CYS A 41 18.74 -44.45 8.10
CA CYS A 41 18.52 -45.68 8.86
C CYS A 41 19.09 -45.56 10.28
N ASN A 42 20.28 -44.98 10.41
CA ASN A 42 20.94 -44.79 11.71
C ASN A 42 20.16 -43.81 12.59
N ILE A 43 19.72 -42.67 12.03
CA ILE A 43 18.96 -41.64 12.76
C ILE A 43 17.60 -42.16 13.20
N LEU A 44 16.89 -42.86 12.33
CA LEU A 44 15.55 -43.39 12.62
C LEU A 44 15.58 -44.74 13.35
N ASN A 45 16.77 -45.29 13.60
CA ASN A 45 16.98 -46.62 14.16
C ASN A 45 16.13 -47.71 13.47
N ILE A 46 16.19 -47.76 12.14
CA ILE A 46 15.45 -48.72 11.31
C ILE A 46 16.37 -49.51 10.39
N SER A 47 15.94 -50.71 10.00
CA SER A 47 16.68 -51.50 9.02
C SER A 47 16.66 -50.85 7.63
N ARG A 48 17.72 -51.10 6.86
CA ARG A 48 17.80 -50.68 5.45
C ARG A 48 16.61 -51.15 4.63
N HIS A 49 16.13 -52.38 4.88
CA HIS A 49 14.95 -52.91 4.21
C HIS A 49 13.71 -52.08 4.54
N ALA A 50 13.47 -51.77 5.82
CA ALA A 50 12.33 -50.95 6.24
C ALA A 50 12.37 -49.54 5.64
N CYS A 51 13.55 -48.90 5.58
CA CYS A 51 13.73 -47.60 4.95
C CYS A 51 13.39 -47.64 3.45
N LEU A 52 13.90 -48.63 2.72
CA LEU A 52 13.60 -48.80 1.29
C LEU A 52 12.13 -49.12 1.02
N GLN A 53 11.48 -49.91 1.88
CA GLN A 53 10.04 -50.18 1.77
C GLN A 53 9.21 -48.91 1.95
N ARG A 54 9.55 -48.08 2.94
CA ARG A 54 8.88 -46.77 3.14
C ARG A 54 9.10 -45.84 1.95
N MET A 55 10.30 -45.81 1.37
CA MET A 55 10.54 -45.07 0.12
C MET A 55 9.73 -45.58 -1.07
N ARG A 56 9.56 -46.91 -1.21
CA ARG A 56 8.68 -47.47 -2.26
C ARG A 56 7.24 -47.01 -2.09
N GLN A 57 6.74 -46.99 -0.86
CA GLN A 57 5.41 -46.49 -0.55
C GLN A 57 5.30 -44.99 -0.82
N ILE A 58 6.35 -44.20 -0.53
CA ILE A 58 6.41 -42.78 -0.89
C ILE A 58 6.29 -42.63 -2.41
N TYR A 59 7.12 -43.33 -3.20
CA TYR A 59 7.04 -43.25 -4.66
C TYR A 59 5.63 -43.59 -5.19
N ALA A 60 5.00 -44.64 -4.66
CA ALA A 60 3.64 -45.01 -5.05
C ALA A 60 2.62 -43.91 -4.72
N LYS A 61 2.76 -43.22 -3.58
CA LYS A 61 1.87 -42.10 -3.20
C LYS A 61 2.03 -40.85 -4.06
N PHE A 62 3.11 -40.75 -4.81
CA PHE A 62 3.33 -39.69 -5.80
C PHE A 62 3.09 -40.18 -7.24
N ASP A 63 2.47 -41.35 -7.41
CA ASP A 63 2.23 -42.00 -8.71
C ASP A 63 3.51 -42.22 -9.52
N ILE A 64 4.62 -42.53 -8.83
CA ILE A 64 5.93 -42.82 -9.44
C ILE A 64 6.12 -44.33 -9.54
N ASP A 65 5.54 -44.87 -10.61
CA ASP A 65 5.53 -46.30 -10.91
C ASP A 65 6.73 -46.79 -11.75
N GLY A 66 6.79 -48.10 -11.95
CA GLY A 66 7.79 -48.81 -12.75
C GLY A 66 8.80 -49.60 -11.92
N ASN A 67 9.57 -50.48 -12.56
CA ASN A 67 10.63 -51.28 -11.91
C ASN A 67 12.04 -50.67 -12.07
N GLU A 68 12.12 -49.46 -12.61
CA GLU A 68 13.38 -48.91 -13.13
C GLU A 68 14.23 -48.15 -12.10
N ARG A 69 15.53 -48.10 -12.38
CA ARG A 69 16.48 -47.17 -11.75
C ARG A 69 16.03 -45.72 -12.02
N GLY A 70 16.14 -44.86 -11.02
CA GLY A 70 15.89 -43.41 -11.17
C GLY A 70 14.57 -42.88 -10.62
N LYS A 71 13.77 -43.68 -9.88
CA LYS A 71 12.56 -43.20 -9.18
C LYS A 71 12.81 -41.98 -8.30
N GLU A 72 13.94 -41.97 -7.60
CA GLU A 72 14.34 -40.85 -6.77
C GLU A 72 14.54 -39.56 -7.59
N ILE A 73 15.16 -39.67 -8.76
CA ILE A 73 15.36 -38.54 -9.67
C ILE A 73 14.03 -38.06 -10.24
N LYS A 74 13.12 -39.00 -10.59
CA LYS A 74 11.76 -38.66 -11.03
C LYS A 74 11.00 -37.89 -9.94
N LEU A 75 11.05 -38.36 -8.70
CA LEU A 75 10.43 -37.68 -7.56
C LEU A 75 11.06 -36.30 -7.34
N TYR A 76 12.38 -36.22 -7.34
CA TYR A 76 13.08 -34.95 -7.16
C TYR A 76 12.67 -33.90 -8.21
N ARG A 77 12.64 -34.29 -9.50
CA ARG A 77 12.21 -33.40 -10.60
C ARG A 77 10.75 -32.99 -10.45
N PHE A 78 9.88 -33.90 -10.03
CA PHE A 78 8.48 -33.59 -9.75
C PHE A 78 8.37 -32.54 -8.64
N LEU A 79 9.08 -32.75 -7.52
CA LEU A 79 9.10 -31.83 -6.38
C LEU A 79 9.64 -30.45 -6.78
N GLU A 80 10.75 -30.37 -7.51
CA GLU A 80 11.30 -29.10 -8.01
C GLU A 80 10.30 -28.37 -8.90
N LYS A 81 9.69 -29.06 -9.88
CA LYS A 81 8.73 -28.45 -10.80
C LYS A 81 7.49 -27.91 -10.06
N LYS A 82 6.96 -28.69 -9.10
CA LYS A 82 5.78 -28.28 -8.33
C LYS A 82 6.10 -27.09 -7.41
N MET A 83 7.30 -27.04 -6.83
CA MET A 83 7.73 -25.89 -6.01
C MET A 83 7.83 -24.62 -6.85
N LEU A 84 8.51 -24.67 -8.00
CA LEU A 84 8.64 -23.51 -8.91
C LEU A 84 7.28 -22.99 -9.36
N PHE A 85 6.37 -23.90 -9.75
CA PHE A 85 5.01 -23.52 -10.14
C PHE A 85 4.25 -22.80 -9.02
N LEU A 86 4.38 -23.26 -7.76
CA LEU A 86 3.73 -22.62 -6.62
C LEU A 86 4.35 -21.26 -6.31
N GLU A 87 5.67 -21.13 -6.39
CA GLU A 87 6.37 -19.86 -6.23
C GLU A 87 5.89 -18.84 -7.28
N GLU A 88 5.84 -19.22 -8.57
CA GLU A 88 5.34 -18.38 -9.65
C GLU A 88 3.86 -17.99 -9.45
N LYS A 89 3.02 -18.92 -9.01
CA LYS A 89 1.61 -18.67 -8.70
C LYS A 89 1.44 -17.68 -7.54
N MET A 90 2.26 -17.79 -6.50
CA MET A 90 2.24 -16.84 -5.38
C MET A 90 2.74 -15.45 -5.79
N LEU A 91 3.82 -15.37 -6.59
CA LEU A 91 4.31 -14.10 -7.11
C LEU A 91 3.28 -13.41 -8.03
N SER A 92 2.62 -14.17 -8.92
CA SER A 92 1.60 -13.61 -9.81
C SER A 92 0.34 -13.16 -9.05
N SER A 93 -0.11 -13.93 -8.06
CA SER A 93 -1.23 -13.53 -7.20
C SER A 93 -0.91 -12.26 -6.39
N GLY A 94 0.31 -12.16 -5.85
CA GLY A 94 0.76 -10.98 -5.11
C GLY A 94 0.84 -9.73 -6.00
N LYS A 95 1.39 -9.87 -7.22
CA LYS A 95 1.43 -8.80 -8.22
C LYS A 95 0.04 -8.30 -8.59
N ASN A 96 -0.91 -9.21 -8.82
CA ASN A 96 -2.29 -8.84 -9.16
C ASN A 96 -2.96 -8.04 -8.01
N SER A 97 -2.74 -8.45 -6.75
CA SER A 97 -3.25 -7.71 -5.59
C SER A 97 -2.62 -6.32 -5.43
N LEU A 98 -1.32 -6.18 -5.71
CA LEU A 98 -0.62 -4.89 -5.68
C LEU A 98 -1.10 -3.96 -6.79
N ASN A 99 -1.25 -4.48 -8.00
CA ASN A 99 -1.75 -3.71 -9.15
C ASN A 99 -3.17 -3.18 -8.89
N ALA A 100 -4.07 -4.02 -8.34
CA ALA A 100 -5.42 -3.58 -7.97
C ALA A 100 -5.44 -2.53 -6.84
N ARG A 101 -4.38 -2.44 -6.04
CA ARG A 101 -4.23 -1.38 -5.03
C ARG A 101 -3.66 -0.10 -5.63
N LEU A 102 -2.71 -0.22 -6.56
CA LEU A 102 -2.18 0.91 -7.33
C LEU A 102 -3.27 1.61 -8.14
N GLU A 103 -4.09 0.86 -8.90
CA GLU A 103 -5.19 1.44 -9.69
C GLU A 103 -6.22 2.21 -8.83
N ARG A 104 -6.42 1.81 -7.57
CA ARG A 104 -7.30 2.53 -6.63
C ARG A 104 -6.67 3.83 -6.16
N LEU A 105 -5.40 3.80 -5.79
CA LEU A 105 -4.67 4.99 -5.35
C LEU A 105 -4.54 6.03 -6.48
N GLU A 106 -4.30 5.58 -7.72
CA GLU A 106 -4.23 6.47 -8.88
C GLU A 106 -5.54 7.22 -9.09
N LYS A 107 -6.70 6.55 -8.93
CA LYS A 107 -8.02 7.21 -9.00
C LYS A 107 -8.26 8.19 -7.85
N GLU A 108 -7.81 7.87 -6.64
CA GLU A 108 -7.93 8.78 -5.50
C GLU A 108 -7.09 10.05 -5.70
N VAL A 109 -5.87 9.92 -6.22
CA VAL A 109 -5.01 11.06 -6.55
C VAL A 109 -5.62 11.93 -7.63
N GLU A 110 -6.21 11.34 -8.67
CA GLU A 110 -6.91 12.09 -9.72
C GLU A 110 -8.09 12.90 -9.14
N HIS A 111 -8.87 12.30 -8.25
CA HIS A 111 -9.96 13.00 -7.58
C HIS A 111 -9.47 14.15 -6.69
N ILE A 112 -8.37 13.96 -5.94
CA ILE A 112 -7.76 15.04 -5.14
C ILE A 112 -7.32 16.19 -6.03
N SER A 113 -6.68 15.91 -7.17
CA SER A 113 -6.26 16.95 -8.11
C SER A 113 -7.45 17.73 -8.69
N GLN A 114 -8.58 17.07 -8.96
CA GLN A 114 -9.80 17.75 -9.38
C GLN A 114 -10.36 18.67 -8.28
N VAL A 115 -10.33 18.23 -7.03
CA VAL A 115 -10.76 19.03 -5.87
C VAL A 115 -9.84 20.26 -5.68
N GLU A 116 -8.52 20.10 -5.78
CA GLU A 116 -7.57 21.21 -5.72
C GLU A 116 -7.84 22.25 -6.82
N ASN A 117 -8.14 21.80 -8.05
CA ASN A 117 -8.50 22.71 -9.14
C ASN A 117 -9.78 23.50 -8.84
N VAL A 118 -10.78 22.90 -8.20
CA VAL A 118 -12.00 23.60 -7.77
C VAL A 118 -11.66 24.63 -6.69
N TYR A 119 -10.86 24.27 -5.69
CA TYR A 119 -10.41 25.21 -4.66
C TYR A 119 -9.67 26.41 -5.25
N GLN A 120 -8.76 26.19 -6.21
CA GLN A 120 -8.04 27.26 -6.89
C GLN A 120 -8.98 28.20 -7.65
N ARG A 121 -10.00 27.66 -8.34
CA ARG A 121 -11.00 28.49 -9.02
C ARG A 121 -11.82 29.33 -8.04
N ILE A 122 -12.22 28.74 -6.92
CA ILE A 122 -12.95 29.45 -5.86
C ILE A 122 -12.08 30.58 -5.28
N ASP A 123 -10.82 30.29 -4.91
CA ASP A 123 -9.91 31.29 -4.34
C ASP A 123 -9.64 32.44 -5.32
N ASN A 124 -9.48 32.15 -6.62
CA ASN A 124 -9.32 33.17 -7.65
C ASN A 124 -10.56 34.06 -7.82
N ASN A 125 -11.76 33.48 -7.81
CA ASN A 125 -13.01 34.25 -7.92
C ASN A 125 -13.24 35.13 -6.70
N ILE A 126 -12.97 34.58 -5.51
CA ILE A 126 -13.08 35.31 -4.26
C ILE A 126 -12.05 36.44 -4.22
N GLY A 127 -10.77 36.14 -4.53
CA GLY A 127 -9.70 37.13 -4.60
C GLY A 127 -9.98 38.28 -5.58
N GLY A 128 -10.53 37.99 -6.75
CA GLY A 128 -10.95 39.00 -7.73
C GLY A 128 -12.08 39.91 -7.22
N THR A 129 -13.01 39.35 -6.46
CA THR A 129 -14.10 40.11 -5.84
C THR A 129 -13.56 41.09 -4.78
N TYR A 130 -12.61 40.64 -3.94
CA TYR A 130 -11.98 41.51 -2.93
C TYR A 130 -11.13 42.62 -3.54
N LEU A 131 -10.36 42.33 -4.59
CA LEU A 131 -9.63 43.35 -5.35
C LEU A 131 -10.57 44.46 -5.89
N THR A 132 -11.79 44.08 -6.27
CA THR A 132 -12.80 45.03 -6.75
C THR A 132 -13.34 45.89 -5.61
N ILE A 133 -13.53 45.31 -4.42
CA ILE A 133 -13.96 46.00 -3.21
C ILE A 133 -12.89 46.98 -2.72
N ASP A 134 -11.62 46.56 -2.67
CA ASP A 134 -10.50 47.41 -2.26
C ASP A 134 -10.39 48.64 -3.17
N ASN A 135 -10.47 48.45 -4.49
CA ASN A 135 -10.49 49.54 -5.48
C ASN A 135 -11.70 50.48 -5.33
N LEU A 136 -12.86 49.95 -4.91
CA LEU A 136 -14.07 50.74 -4.66
C LEU A 136 -13.92 51.59 -3.40
N ILE A 137 -13.39 51.03 -2.32
CA ILE A 137 -13.08 51.76 -1.09
C ILE A 137 -12.10 52.88 -1.39
N GLU A 138 -11.00 52.58 -2.08
CA GLU A 138 -9.98 53.58 -2.42
C GLU A 138 -10.57 54.74 -3.25
N LYS A 139 -11.42 54.43 -4.23
CA LYS A 139 -12.14 55.45 -5.01
C LYS A 139 -13.12 56.29 -4.18
N LEU A 140 -13.81 55.69 -3.21
CA LEU A 140 -14.76 56.42 -2.35
C LEU A 140 -14.03 57.33 -1.35
N VAL A 141 -12.90 56.87 -0.79
CA VAL A 141 -12.01 57.65 0.07
C VAL A 141 -11.44 58.85 -0.70
N ASN A 142 -10.92 58.63 -1.91
CA ASN A 142 -10.36 59.70 -2.75
C ASN A 142 -11.39 60.75 -3.21
N ARG A 143 -12.69 60.46 -3.10
CA ARG A 143 -13.79 61.37 -3.44
C ARG A 143 -14.36 62.11 -2.23
N ASN A 144 -13.76 61.99 -1.04
CA ASN A 144 -14.27 62.53 0.22
C ASN A 144 -15.71 62.10 0.56
N ASN A 145 -16.17 60.95 0.05
CA ASN A 145 -17.49 60.39 0.37
C ASN A 145 -17.44 59.55 1.65
N THR A 146 -16.98 60.16 2.74
CA THR A 146 -16.75 59.50 4.03
C THR A 146 -18.01 58.90 4.65
N GLU A 147 -19.20 59.52 4.51
CA GLU A 147 -20.47 58.95 4.99
C GLU A 147 -20.84 57.63 4.28
N LEU A 148 -20.55 57.54 2.98
CA LEU A 148 -20.81 56.34 2.18
C LEU A 148 -19.81 55.22 2.52
N VAL A 149 -18.56 55.57 2.82
CA VAL A 149 -17.56 54.63 3.33
C VAL A 149 -17.96 54.12 4.72
N ILE A 150 -18.39 55.01 5.63
CA ILE A 150 -18.84 54.65 6.99
C ILE A 150 -20.07 53.73 6.97
N SER A 151 -21.02 53.94 6.07
CA SER A 151 -22.20 53.09 5.96
C SER A 151 -21.93 51.71 5.34
N LEU A 152 -20.90 51.59 4.48
CA LEU A 152 -20.50 50.32 3.85
C LEU A 152 -19.46 49.54 4.67
N LEU A 153 -18.69 50.23 5.52
CA LEU A 153 -17.59 49.70 6.32
C LEU A 153 -17.95 48.45 7.14
N PRO A 154 -19.08 48.38 7.88
CA PRO A 154 -19.38 47.21 8.70
C PRO A 154 -19.53 45.93 7.87
N ASN A 155 -20.30 45.98 6.78
CA ASN A 155 -20.54 44.81 5.94
C ASN A 155 -19.30 44.40 5.16
N VAL A 156 -18.52 45.38 4.67
CA VAL A 156 -17.29 45.11 3.93
C VAL A 156 -16.18 44.56 4.84
N ILE A 157 -16.03 45.09 6.05
CA ILE A 157 -15.07 44.59 7.05
C ILE A 157 -15.43 43.16 7.45
N THR A 158 -16.70 42.88 7.77
CA THR A 158 -17.11 41.52 8.18
C THR A 158 -16.78 40.49 7.10
N VAL A 159 -17.10 40.80 5.83
CA VAL A 159 -16.82 39.91 4.70
C VAL A 159 -15.31 39.77 4.45
N TYR A 160 -14.53 40.85 4.56
CA TYR A 160 -13.08 40.83 4.39
C TYR A 160 -12.36 40.05 5.49
N VAL A 161 -12.75 40.26 6.76
CA VAL A 161 -12.19 39.60 7.93
C VAL A 161 -12.41 38.09 7.87
N HIS A 162 -13.62 37.66 7.52
CA HIS A 162 -13.96 36.24 7.38
C HIS A 162 -13.07 35.55 6.33
N TYR A 163 -12.88 36.16 5.17
CA TYR A 163 -12.02 35.60 4.12
C TYR A 163 -10.54 35.59 4.48
N LYS A 164 -10.01 36.69 5.05
CA LYS A 164 -8.61 36.75 5.49
C LYS A 164 -8.33 35.75 6.61
N SER A 165 -9.27 35.57 7.54
CA SER A 165 -9.19 34.56 8.59
C SER A 165 -9.08 33.16 7.98
N TRP A 166 -9.98 32.82 7.05
CA TRP A 166 -9.95 31.55 6.32
C TRP A 166 -8.64 31.33 5.54
N LYS A 167 -8.18 32.35 4.80
CA LYS A 167 -7.00 32.25 3.93
C LYS A 167 -5.67 32.14 4.69
N VAL A 168 -5.54 32.83 5.81
CA VAL A 168 -4.29 32.89 6.58
C VAL A 168 -4.30 31.91 7.76
N GLY A 169 -5.43 31.21 7.99
CA GLY A 169 -5.59 30.28 9.12
C GLY A 169 -5.53 30.96 10.48
N LYS A 170 -5.84 32.25 10.56
CA LYS A 170 -5.88 33.06 11.79
C LYS A 170 -7.31 33.21 12.26
N ASP A 171 -7.54 33.41 13.55
CA ASP A 171 -8.89 33.73 14.03
C ASP A 171 -9.36 35.11 13.53
N GLU A 172 -10.67 35.25 13.36
CA GLU A 172 -11.30 36.47 12.85
C GLU A 172 -11.01 37.70 13.71
N SER A 173 -10.87 37.55 15.02
CA SER A 173 -10.62 38.67 15.94
C SER A 173 -9.23 39.28 15.71
N THR A 174 -8.22 38.43 15.50
CA THR A 174 -6.87 38.87 15.15
C THR A 174 -6.86 39.58 13.80
N VAL A 175 -7.56 39.03 12.80
CA VAL A 175 -7.66 39.66 11.48
C VAL A 175 -8.41 41.00 11.54
N LEU A 176 -9.51 41.06 12.29
CA LEU A 176 -10.28 42.28 12.50
C LEU A 176 -9.42 43.37 13.15
N LEU A 177 -8.60 43.02 14.13
CA LEU A 177 -7.71 43.98 14.80
C LEU A 177 -6.68 44.58 13.83
N ASP A 178 -6.09 43.76 12.97
CA ASP A 178 -5.14 44.20 11.93
C ASP A 178 -5.82 45.16 10.92
N VAL A 179 -7.05 44.84 10.51
CA VAL A 179 -7.86 45.66 9.60
C VAL A 179 -8.22 47.00 10.24
N LEU A 180 -8.70 46.99 11.48
CA LEU A 180 -9.05 48.20 12.22
C LEU A 180 -7.84 49.10 12.45
N ASN A 181 -6.67 48.53 12.75
CA ASN A 181 -5.42 49.29 12.89
C ASN A 181 -4.98 49.95 11.57
N THR A 182 -5.21 49.28 10.43
CA THR A 182 -4.92 49.83 9.10
C THR A 182 -5.87 50.96 8.76
N LEU A 183 -7.17 50.79 9.01
CA LEU A 183 -8.17 51.83 8.81
C LEU A 183 -7.90 53.04 9.70
N LYS A 184 -7.57 52.83 10.97
CA LYS A 184 -7.20 53.89 11.91
C LYS A 184 -6.06 54.75 11.38
N LYS A 185 -4.99 54.14 10.86
CA LYS A 185 -3.87 54.86 10.24
C LYS A 185 -4.28 55.67 9.00
N LEU A 186 -5.21 55.14 8.20
CA LEU A 186 -5.74 55.83 7.02
C LEU A 186 -6.57 57.06 7.42
N PHE A 187 -7.38 56.98 8.48
CA PHE A 187 -8.21 58.09 8.94
C PHE A 187 -7.49 59.11 9.82
N GLU A 188 -6.37 58.74 10.46
CA GLU A 188 -5.53 59.67 11.23
C GLU A 188 -4.58 60.51 10.34
N GLY A 189 -4.49 60.21 9.04
CA GLY A 189 -3.67 60.93 8.06
C GLY A 189 -4.40 61.99 7.23
N PHE A 190 -5.70 62.19 7.45
CA PHE A 190 -6.54 63.24 6.87
C PHE A 190 -6.96 64.25 7.95
#